data_AF-A0A8C6P180-F1
#
_entry.id   AF-A0A8C6P180-F1
#
_cell.length_a   1.000
_cell.length_b   1.000
_cell.length_c   1.000
_cell.angle_alpha   90.00
_cell.angle_beta   90.00
_cell.angle_gamma   90.00
#
_symmetry.space_group_name_H-M   'P 1'
#
loop_
_entity.id
_entity.type
_entity.pdbx_description
1 polymer ?
#
loop_
_entity_poly.entity_id
_entity_poly.type
_entity_poly.pdbx_seq_one_letter_code
_entity_poly.pdbx_strand_id
1 'polypeptide(L)'
;MNREINHTQIEEIPPHALKHLQHLRILYVFENAALVNIGAFVFANLPELTEITISLSKNLRSIHPDAFANTMNLRRLHIFIFWPHKNKCLCCFSIKNYLFLFFLLFLYVFNSVFYSNMEDNIYIETVPANAFRGLCTETIKEIRLARNGIKEVANDAFNRTKMHRLLLRGNKQLTHISPDAFVGSSGLVFLDISQTSISSLPDSRVLGGLKKLVAESAYQLKKLPPVQHFTQLQEAKLTYPSHCCAFIHVHRNRSKRHYLCDHPDVKYNPGFERDYCSNTSITCSPTPDKFNPCEDIMSPVLLRILIWIISVLALLGNAVVLLVLLGSRSKLTVPRFLMCHLAFADICMGIYLVVIATVDIFTHGRYYNHAIDWQTGLGCNAAGFFTVFASELSVFTLTAITVERWHTITHALRLDRKLRMRHACIIMTAGWIFSLMAALLPTVGVSSYSKVSICLPMDVESLVSQVYVVSLLLLNILAFVCVCGCYLSIYLTYRKPSSAPAHADTRVAQRMAILIFTDFVCMVPISFFAISAALKLPLITVSDSKLLLVFFYPINSCSNPFLYGFFTRTFRRDFFLLAARFGLFKTQAQIYRTETSSCQQPTWTSPKSSRVMYSLANTLILDGKQEF
;
A
#
# COMPACT_ATOMS: atom_id res chain seq x y z
N MET A 1 53.88 -42.50 5.60
CA MET A 1 54.24 -42.35 4.17
C MET A 1 53.27 -41.38 3.52
N ASN A 2 53.75 -40.35 2.83
CA ASN A 2 52.87 -39.40 2.11
C ASN A 2 52.86 -39.80 0.62
N ARG A 3 51.71 -39.77 -0.03
CA ARG A 3 51.61 -39.99 -1.49
C ARG A 3 50.87 -38.85 -2.16
N GLU A 4 51.30 -38.55 -3.38
CA GLU A 4 50.70 -37.56 -4.24
C GLU A 4 50.36 -38.20 -5.59
N ILE A 5 49.13 -37.94 -6.06
CA ILE A 5 48.56 -38.37 -7.33
C ILE A 5 48.20 -37.08 -8.08
N ASN A 6 49.11 -36.60 -8.91
CA ASN A 6 48.98 -35.33 -9.62
C ASN A 6 49.01 -35.55 -11.14
N HIS A 7 48.21 -34.78 -11.89
CA HIS A 7 48.14 -34.81 -13.36
C HIS A 7 47.81 -36.17 -14.01
N THR A 8 46.89 -36.95 -13.43
CA THR A 8 46.49 -38.25 -13.98
C THR A 8 45.22 -38.14 -14.83
N GLN A 9 45.17 -38.89 -15.95
CA GLN A 9 43.98 -39.05 -16.81
C GLN A 9 43.03 -40.14 -16.27
N ILE A 10 43.05 -40.40 -14.96
CA ILE A 10 42.26 -41.47 -14.35
C ILE A 10 40.80 -41.03 -14.31
N GLU A 11 39.92 -41.76 -15.01
CA GLU A 11 38.47 -41.52 -15.00
C GLU A 11 37.80 -42.10 -13.75
N GLU A 12 38.32 -43.21 -13.22
CA GLU A 12 37.81 -43.84 -12.01
C GLU A 12 38.94 -44.39 -11.13
N ILE A 13 38.90 -44.12 -9.82
CA ILE A 13 39.72 -44.84 -8.85
C ILE A 13 38.99 -46.13 -8.47
N PRO A 14 39.48 -47.32 -8.84
CA PRO A 14 38.72 -48.55 -8.70
C PRO A 14 38.56 -48.97 -7.23
N PRO A 15 37.54 -49.77 -6.89
CA PRO A 15 37.33 -50.25 -5.53
C PRO A 15 38.58 -50.90 -4.92
N HIS A 16 38.82 -50.67 -3.62
CA HIS A 16 39.97 -51.19 -2.87
C HIS A 16 41.37 -50.80 -3.37
N ALA A 17 41.51 -49.80 -4.26
CA ALA A 17 42.79 -49.44 -4.89
C ALA A 17 43.95 -49.20 -3.91
N LEU A 18 43.69 -48.68 -2.70
CA LEU A 18 44.73 -48.31 -1.74
C LEU A 18 44.82 -49.28 -0.54
N LYS A 19 44.10 -50.42 -0.56
CA LYS A 19 44.00 -51.37 0.56
C LYS A 19 45.35 -51.83 1.15
N HIS A 20 46.39 -51.90 0.32
CA HIS A 20 47.71 -52.39 0.74
C HIS A 20 48.63 -51.29 1.33
N LEU A 21 48.21 -50.02 1.32
CA LEU A 21 49.05 -48.89 1.76
C LEU A 21 48.92 -48.59 3.26
N GLN A 22 49.17 -49.58 4.11
CA GLN A 22 48.89 -49.55 5.55
C GLN A 22 49.59 -48.41 6.33
N HIS A 23 50.73 -47.90 5.83
CA HIS A 23 51.48 -46.78 6.42
C HIS A 23 51.21 -45.41 5.76
N LEU A 24 50.20 -45.32 4.89
CA LEU A 24 49.84 -44.07 4.23
C LEU A 24 49.31 -43.09 5.28
N ARG A 25 49.92 -41.90 5.37
CA ARG A 25 49.58 -40.84 6.33
C ARG A 25 48.90 -39.66 5.68
N ILE A 26 49.36 -39.28 4.50
CA ILE A 26 48.80 -38.15 3.76
C ILE A 26 48.65 -38.55 2.29
N LEU A 27 47.49 -38.26 1.71
CA LEU A 27 47.22 -38.49 0.30
C LEU A 27 46.79 -37.19 -0.38
N TYR A 28 47.51 -36.79 -1.40
CA TYR A 28 47.21 -35.63 -2.24
C TYR A 28 46.74 -36.11 -3.61
N VAL A 29 45.60 -35.62 -4.10
CA VAL A 29 45.02 -35.92 -5.41
C VAL A 29 44.73 -34.58 -6.09
N PHE A 30 45.63 -34.12 -6.95
CA PHE A 30 45.58 -32.78 -7.55
C PHE A 30 45.44 -32.84 -9.07
N GLU A 31 44.72 -31.86 -9.63
CA GLU A 31 44.62 -31.59 -11.07
C GLU A 31 44.15 -32.76 -11.96
N ASN A 32 43.32 -33.63 -11.41
CA ASN A 32 42.77 -34.78 -12.15
C ASN A 32 41.49 -34.40 -12.88
N ALA A 33 41.63 -33.73 -14.03
CA ALA A 33 40.50 -33.25 -14.82
C ALA A 33 39.61 -34.37 -15.38
N ALA A 34 40.16 -35.58 -15.59
CA ALA A 34 39.41 -36.73 -16.10
C ALA A 34 38.64 -37.50 -15.02
N LEU A 35 38.97 -37.31 -13.73
CA LEU A 35 38.40 -38.12 -12.65
C LEU A 35 36.91 -37.87 -12.49
N VAL A 36 36.12 -38.91 -12.76
CA VAL A 36 34.66 -38.93 -12.70
C VAL A 36 34.17 -39.65 -11.44
N ASN A 37 34.78 -40.80 -11.11
CA ASN A 37 34.30 -41.70 -10.06
C ASN A 37 35.40 -42.13 -9.08
N ILE A 38 35.03 -42.35 -7.81
CA ILE A 38 35.88 -43.04 -6.82
C ILE A 38 35.10 -44.25 -6.31
N GLY A 39 35.65 -45.45 -6.47
CA GLY A 39 35.02 -46.72 -6.15
C GLY A 39 34.93 -47.05 -4.65
N ALA A 40 34.26 -48.16 -4.34
CA ALA A 40 34.02 -48.61 -2.97
C ALA A 40 35.32 -48.96 -2.23
N PHE A 41 35.39 -48.71 -0.92
CA PHE A 41 36.51 -49.12 -0.05
C PHE A 41 37.91 -48.68 -0.50
N VAL A 42 38.02 -47.68 -1.36
CA VAL A 42 39.29 -47.17 -1.90
C VAL A 42 40.26 -46.79 -0.79
N PHE A 43 39.77 -46.12 0.25
CA PHE A 43 40.54 -45.63 1.40
C PHE A 43 40.33 -46.47 2.67
N ALA A 44 39.57 -47.57 2.58
CA ALA A 44 39.16 -48.34 3.75
C ALA A 44 40.33 -49.07 4.44
N ASN A 45 40.24 -49.22 5.76
CA ASN A 45 41.20 -49.94 6.60
C ASN A 45 42.66 -49.45 6.46
N LEU A 46 42.86 -48.13 6.40
CA LEU A 46 44.17 -47.48 6.40
C LEU A 46 44.44 -46.86 7.78
N PRO A 47 45.20 -47.55 8.67
CA PRO A 47 45.30 -47.18 10.07
C PRO A 47 46.13 -45.92 10.31
N GLU A 48 47.10 -45.60 9.46
CA GLU A 48 47.94 -44.40 9.64
C GLU A 48 47.43 -43.17 8.88
N LEU A 49 46.32 -43.27 8.13
CA LEU A 49 45.90 -42.21 7.21
C LEU A 49 45.29 -41.03 7.98
N THR A 50 46.01 -39.91 7.96
CA THR A 50 45.67 -38.69 8.70
C THR A 50 45.11 -37.57 7.81
N GLU A 51 45.48 -37.51 6.53
CA GLU A 51 45.06 -36.40 5.66
C GLU A 51 44.83 -36.88 4.23
N ILE A 52 43.72 -36.45 3.62
CA ILE A 52 43.43 -36.65 2.21
C ILE A 52 43.01 -35.30 1.63
N THR A 53 43.60 -34.90 0.51
CA THR A 53 43.21 -33.68 -0.19
C THR A 53 43.00 -34.00 -1.66
N ILE A 54 41.78 -33.77 -2.15
CA ILE A 54 41.39 -33.89 -3.55
C ILE A 54 41.07 -32.50 -4.06
N SER A 55 41.78 -32.00 -5.06
CA SER A 55 41.50 -30.67 -5.60
C SER A 55 41.64 -30.61 -7.12
N LEU A 56 41.03 -29.59 -7.72
CA LEU A 56 41.11 -29.31 -9.16
C LEU A 56 40.60 -30.47 -10.05
N SER A 57 39.74 -31.33 -9.50
CA SER A 57 39.11 -32.47 -10.21
C SER A 57 37.76 -32.04 -10.80
N LYS A 58 37.80 -31.44 -11.99
CA LYS A 58 36.69 -30.67 -12.61
C LYS A 58 35.45 -31.50 -12.98
N ASN A 59 35.63 -32.81 -13.17
CA ASN A 59 34.60 -33.72 -13.66
C ASN A 59 34.17 -34.79 -12.64
N LEU A 60 34.57 -34.66 -11.37
CA LEU A 60 34.22 -35.64 -10.35
C LEU A 60 32.71 -35.60 -10.07
N ARG A 61 32.01 -36.66 -10.46
CA ARG A 61 30.54 -36.79 -10.36
C ARG A 61 30.11 -37.64 -9.17
N SER A 62 30.89 -38.67 -8.82
CA SER A 62 30.50 -39.59 -7.76
C SER A 62 31.68 -40.12 -6.95
N ILE A 63 31.46 -40.30 -5.65
CA ILE A 63 32.33 -41.05 -4.75
C ILE A 63 31.44 -42.12 -4.12
N HIS A 64 31.85 -43.37 -4.19
CA HIS A 64 31.09 -44.50 -3.67
C HIS A 64 30.94 -44.36 -2.13
N PRO A 65 29.75 -44.63 -1.55
CA PRO A 65 29.49 -44.46 -0.12
C PRO A 65 30.48 -45.20 0.79
N ASP A 66 30.89 -46.40 0.40
CA ASP A 66 31.84 -47.21 1.16
C ASP A 66 33.33 -46.85 0.91
N ALA A 67 33.64 -45.82 0.12
CA ALA A 67 35.01 -45.45 -0.22
C ALA A 67 35.91 -45.22 1.00
N PHE A 68 35.34 -44.70 2.11
CA PHE A 68 36.05 -44.35 3.35
C PHE A 68 35.65 -45.25 4.54
N ALA A 69 35.12 -46.44 4.30
CA ALA A 69 34.69 -47.31 5.40
C ALA A 69 35.86 -47.61 6.36
N ASN A 70 35.63 -47.43 7.67
CA ASN A 70 36.55 -47.80 8.74
C ASN A 70 37.90 -47.02 8.79
N THR A 71 37.94 -45.76 8.33
CA THR A 71 39.13 -44.88 8.40
C THR A 71 39.19 -44.07 9.70
N MET A 72 39.46 -44.73 10.83
CA MET A 72 39.30 -44.13 12.16
C MET A 72 40.31 -43.02 12.55
N ASN A 73 41.40 -42.84 11.78
CA ASN A 73 42.48 -41.91 12.10
C ASN A 73 42.58 -40.68 11.17
N LEU A 74 41.61 -40.50 10.27
CA LEU A 74 41.59 -39.37 9.33
C LEU A 74 41.28 -38.06 10.07
N ARG A 75 42.17 -37.08 9.97
CA ARG A 75 42.10 -35.79 10.66
C ARG A 75 41.70 -34.64 9.74
N ARG A 76 42.06 -34.70 8.46
CA ARG A 76 41.79 -33.65 7.47
C ARG A 76 41.37 -34.24 6.13
N LEU A 77 40.20 -33.84 5.63
CA LEU A 77 39.72 -34.16 4.28
C LEU A 77 39.38 -32.86 3.56
N HIS A 78 40.13 -32.52 2.51
CA HIS A 78 39.91 -31.33 1.71
C HIS A 78 39.44 -31.74 0.31
N ILE A 79 38.23 -31.33 -0.09
CA ILE A 79 37.73 -31.53 -1.47
C ILE A 79 37.42 -30.17 -2.07
N PHE A 80 38.26 -29.70 -3.00
CA PHE A 80 38.13 -28.40 -3.67
C PHE A 80 37.76 -28.57 -5.15
N ILE A 81 36.54 -28.20 -5.52
CA ILE A 81 36.05 -28.23 -6.91
C ILE A 81 35.82 -26.79 -7.37
N PHE A 82 36.66 -26.31 -8.28
CA PHE A 82 36.55 -24.97 -8.88
C PHE A 82 35.75 -25.06 -10.19
N TRP A 83 34.66 -24.30 -10.33
CA TRP A 83 33.96 -24.16 -11.61
C TRP A 83 34.06 -22.71 -12.11
N PRO A 84 34.70 -22.46 -13.26
CA PRO A 84 34.66 -21.14 -13.87
C PRO A 84 33.34 -20.96 -14.62
N HIS A 85 32.76 -19.78 -14.42
CA HIS A 85 31.59 -19.28 -15.11
C HIS A 85 31.83 -19.27 -16.64
N LYS A 86 31.01 -20.01 -17.41
CA LYS A 86 30.31 -19.62 -18.65
C LYS A 86 30.09 -20.79 -19.62
N ASN A 87 28.82 -20.89 -20.04
CA ASN A 87 28.28 -21.44 -21.28
C ASN A 87 28.03 -22.96 -21.42
N LYS A 88 26.78 -23.22 -21.82
CA LYS A 88 26.21 -24.37 -22.54
C LYS A 88 25.87 -25.64 -21.74
N CYS A 89 24.57 -25.68 -21.37
CA CYS A 89 23.60 -26.78 -21.53
C CYS A 89 24.14 -28.22 -21.63
N LEU A 90 23.72 -29.06 -20.68
CA LEU A 90 23.38 -30.47 -20.93
C LEU A 90 22.33 -30.94 -19.92
N CYS A 91 21.38 -31.68 -20.46
CA CYS A 91 20.04 -31.92 -19.93
C CYS A 91 19.99 -32.83 -18.69
N CYS A 92 18.86 -32.68 -17.96
CA CYS A 92 18.15 -33.65 -17.12
C CYS A 92 18.83 -34.98 -16.78
N PHE A 93 18.87 -35.31 -15.49
CA PHE A 93 18.51 -36.65 -15.04
C PHE A 93 17.52 -36.56 -13.87
N SER A 94 16.30 -37.01 -14.13
CA SER A 94 15.29 -37.33 -13.13
C SER A 94 15.67 -38.66 -12.50
N ILE A 95 15.89 -38.69 -11.19
CA ILE A 95 15.81 -39.95 -10.43
C ILE A 95 14.97 -39.70 -9.18
N LYS A 96 13.80 -40.34 -9.19
CA LYS A 96 12.89 -40.51 -8.06
C LYS A 96 13.57 -41.34 -6.99
N ASN A 97 13.30 -40.95 -5.74
CA ASN A 97 13.33 -41.76 -4.53
C ASN A 97 14.68 -42.35 -4.07
N TYR A 98 14.92 -42.15 -2.77
CA TYR A 98 15.97 -42.75 -1.95
C TYR A 98 17.41 -42.32 -2.26
N LEU A 99 17.76 -41.07 -1.94
CA LEU A 99 19.17 -40.75 -1.60
C LEU A 99 19.26 -39.53 -0.67
N PHE A 100 18.67 -39.64 0.53
CA PHE A 100 18.78 -38.63 1.59
C PHE A 100 19.88 -38.96 2.63
N LEU A 101 20.59 -40.08 2.47
CA LEU A 101 21.64 -40.48 3.42
C LEU A 101 23.04 -39.95 3.11
N PHE A 102 23.25 -39.28 1.96
CA PHE A 102 24.58 -38.79 1.57
C PHE A 102 24.94 -37.40 2.15
N PHE A 103 24.01 -36.75 2.86
CA PHE A 103 24.26 -35.48 3.54
C PHE A 103 24.64 -35.65 5.03
N LEU A 104 24.42 -36.84 5.59
CA LEU A 104 24.49 -37.11 7.03
C LEU A 104 25.84 -37.66 7.53
N LEU A 105 26.76 -38.05 6.64
CA LEU A 105 28.13 -38.45 7.04
C LEU A 105 29.14 -37.28 6.97
N PHE A 106 28.65 -36.03 7.01
CA PHE A 106 29.48 -34.82 7.08
C PHE A 106 29.58 -34.27 8.51
N LEU A 107 28.91 -34.85 9.50
CA LEU A 107 28.71 -34.17 10.79
C LEU A 107 28.86 -35.05 12.03
N TYR A 108 29.54 -36.19 11.92
CA TYR A 108 29.99 -36.90 13.11
C TYR A 108 31.53 -36.94 13.12
N VAL A 109 32.10 -36.37 14.19
CA VAL A 109 33.53 -36.33 14.57
C VAL A 109 34.33 -35.08 14.13
N PHE A 110 34.14 -33.94 14.81
CA PHE A 110 35.17 -33.37 15.69
C PHE A 110 34.67 -32.16 16.48
N ASN A 111 34.89 -32.21 17.79
CA ASN A 111 34.75 -31.10 18.71
C ASN A 111 35.97 -30.17 18.51
N SER A 112 35.78 -29.08 17.76
CA SER A 112 36.45 -27.77 17.92
C SER A 112 36.15 -26.90 16.69
N VAL A 113 35.39 -25.82 16.89
CA VAL A 113 35.23 -24.65 16.01
C VAL A 113 35.06 -24.96 14.51
N PHE A 114 33.89 -25.44 14.11
CA PHE A 114 33.55 -25.68 12.70
C PHE A 114 32.60 -24.61 12.15
N TYR A 115 33.05 -23.83 11.17
CA TYR A 115 32.22 -22.99 10.32
C TYR A 115 31.67 -23.87 9.18
N SER A 116 30.38 -24.21 9.23
CA SER A 116 29.73 -24.97 8.15
C SER A 116 29.45 -24.02 6.99
N ASN A 117 30.30 -24.04 5.97
CA ASN A 117 30.20 -23.20 4.78
C ASN A 117 29.61 -24.00 3.62
N MET A 118 28.31 -23.84 3.35
CA MET A 118 27.66 -24.27 2.11
C MET A 118 27.20 -23.03 1.35
N GLU A 119 28.13 -22.41 0.63
CA GLU A 119 27.88 -21.22 -0.20
C GLU A 119 27.84 -21.63 -1.69
N ASP A 120 26.94 -21.02 -2.46
CA ASP A 120 26.89 -21.02 -3.92
C ASP A 120 26.56 -22.36 -4.63
N ASN A 121 25.69 -23.20 -4.04
CA ASN A 121 25.13 -24.38 -4.71
C ASN A 121 23.76 -24.11 -5.37
N ILE A 122 23.75 -23.97 -6.69
CA ILE A 122 22.53 -23.72 -7.49
C ILE A 122 21.56 -24.91 -7.56
N TYR A 123 21.97 -26.11 -7.13
CA TYR A 123 21.19 -27.35 -7.27
C TYR A 123 20.42 -27.76 -6.00
N ILE A 124 20.70 -27.15 -4.86
CA ILE A 124 19.96 -27.44 -3.62
C ILE A 124 18.65 -26.66 -3.64
N GLU A 125 17.56 -27.32 -4.06
CA GLU A 125 16.25 -26.67 -4.22
C GLU A 125 15.38 -26.72 -2.97
N THR A 126 15.65 -27.60 -2.01
CA THR A 126 14.82 -27.75 -0.81
C THR A 126 15.65 -28.08 0.42
N VAL A 127 15.25 -27.59 1.60
CA VAL A 127 15.73 -28.12 2.88
C VAL A 127 14.72 -29.18 3.35
N PRO A 128 15.04 -30.48 3.23
CA PRO A 128 14.10 -31.55 3.55
C PRO A 128 13.90 -31.75 5.06
N ALA A 129 12.83 -32.46 5.41
CA ALA A 129 12.50 -32.81 6.78
C ALA A 129 13.65 -33.56 7.47
N ASN A 130 13.91 -33.25 8.75
CA ASN A 130 14.96 -33.87 9.57
C ASN A 130 16.38 -33.74 8.99
N ALA A 131 16.64 -32.80 8.08
CA ALA A 131 17.98 -32.57 7.50
C ALA A 131 19.09 -32.44 8.52
N PHE A 132 18.76 -31.94 9.72
CA PHE A 132 19.74 -31.69 10.76
C PHE A 132 19.65 -32.61 11.99
N ARG A 133 18.83 -33.65 11.94
CA ARG A 133 18.57 -34.52 13.07
C ARG A 133 19.75 -35.47 13.31
N GLY A 134 20.27 -35.48 14.55
CA GLY A 134 21.34 -36.41 14.96
C GLY A 134 22.75 -36.00 14.56
N LEU A 135 22.92 -34.84 13.91
CA LEU A 135 24.24 -34.32 13.51
C LEU A 135 25.10 -33.96 14.73
N CYS A 136 24.52 -33.31 15.75
CA CYS A 136 25.26 -32.93 16.96
C CYS A 136 24.35 -33.01 18.19
N THR A 137 24.90 -33.43 19.33
CA THR A 137 24.24 -33.35 20.65
C THR A 137 24.39 -31.95 21.29
N GLU A 138 25.39 -31.19 20.85
CA GLU A 138 25.68 -29.82 21.27
C GLU A 138 24.98 -28.76 20.39
N THR A 139 24.95 -27.51 20.86
CA THR A 139 24.33 -26.39 20.13
C THR A 139 25.22 -25.96 18.96
N ILE A 140 24.70 -26.06 17.74
CA ILE A 140 25.35 -25.59 16.53
C ILE A 140 25.42 -24.06 16.55
N LYS A 141 26.62 -23.49 16.47
CA LYS A 141 26.80 -22.03 16.54
C LYS A 141 26.15 -21.30 15.36
N GLU A 142 26.28 -21.83 14.15
CA GLU A 142 25.76 -21.20 12.93
C GLU A 142 25.48 -22.25 11.85
N ILE A 143 24.29 -22.18 11.25
CA ILE A 143 23.92 -22.90 10.03
C ILE A 143 23.81 -21.86 8.91
N ARG A 144 24.69 -21.96 7.90
CA ARG A 144 24.71 -21.07 6.75
C ARG A 144 24.29 -21.83 5.49
N LEU A 145 23.14 -21.44 4.94
CA LEU A 145 22.54 -21.96 3.71
C LEU A 145 22.34 -20.82 2.69
N ALA A 146 23.26 -19.85 2.68
CA ALA A 146 23.12 -18.62 1.90
C ALA A 146 23.45 -18.81 0.41
N ARG A 147 22.79 -18.04 -0.46
CA ARG A 147 23.02 -17.97 -1.92
C ARG A 147 22.92 -19.33 -2.64
N ASN A 148 22.02 -20.20 -2.21
CA ASN A 148 21.73 -21.47 -2.87
C ASN A 148 20.48 -21.35 -3.77
N GLY A 149 20.11 -22.46 -4.41
CA GLY A 149 18.88 -22.61 -5.21
C GLY A 149 17.62 -22.88 -4.41
N ILE A 150 17.61 -22.66 -3.08
CA ILE A 150 16.54 -23.15 -2.20
C ILE A 150 15.23 -22.44 -2.52
N LYS A 151 14.20 -23.24 -2.78
CA LYS A 151 12.81 -22.84 -3.06
C LYS A 151 11.90 -23.01 -1.85
N GLU A 152 12.15 -24.04 -1.03
CA GLU A 152 11.31 -24.39 0.11
C GLU A 152 12.12 -24.96 1.29
N VAL A 153 11.67 -24.67 2.52
CA VAL A 153 12.07 -25.38 3.74
C VAL A 153 10.91 -26.23 4.23
N ALA A 154 11.08 -27.55 4.21
CA ALA A 154 10.06 -28.52 4.55
C ALA A 154 9.69 -28.51 6.04
N ASN A 155 8.59 -29.17 6.38
CA ASN A 155 8.22 -29.43 7.77
C ASN A 155 9.32 -30.22 8.49
N ASP A 156 9.50 -29.99 9.80
CA ASP A 156 10.49 -30.69 10.61
C ASP A 156 11.94 -30.58 10.11
N ALA A 157 12.26 -29.62 9.23
CA ALA A 157 13.60 -29.48 8.64
C ALA A 157 14.71 -29.40 9.70
N PHE A 158 14.44 -28.69 10.81
CA PHE A 158 15.37 -28.51 11.93
C PHE A 158 14.98 -29.32 13.18
N ASN A 159 14.23 -30.41 13.01
CA ASN A 159 13.69 -31.15 14.14
C ASN A 159 14.79 -31.74 15.05
N ARG A 160 14.64 -31.51 16.36
CA ARG A 160 15.61 -31.84 17.43
C ARG A 160 16.98 -31.17 17.28
N THR A 161 17.09 -30.11 16.49
CA THR A 161 18.34 -29.38 16.29
C THR A 161 18.46 -28.22 17.26
N LYS A 162 19.59 -28.13 17.97
CA LYS A 162 19.95 -26.95 18.76
C LYS A 162 20.87 -26.06 17.93
N MET A 163 20.45 -24.84 17.61
CA MET A 163 21.25 -23.94 16.76
C MET A 163 21.14 -22.49 17.19
N HIS A 164 22.22 -21.71 17.11
CA HIS A 164 22.25 -20.31 17.55
C HIS A 164 21.99 -19.30 16.41
N ARG A 165 22.48 -19.57 15.18
CA ARG A 165 22.33 -18.68 14.03
C ARG A 165 21.89 -19.46 12.79
N LEU A 166 20.92 -18.94 12.03
CA LEU A 166 20.48 -19.50 10.75
C LEU A 166 20.51 -18.42 9.66
N LEU A 167 21.27 -18.67 8.59
CA LEU A 167 21.40 -17.75 7.46
C LEU A 167 20.85 -18.41 6.19
N LEU A 168 19.71 -17.92 5.71
CA LEU A 168 19.04 -18.29 4.47
C LEU A 168 19.17 -17.19 3.40
N ARG A 169 20.02 -16.18 3.64
CA ARG A 169 20.16 -15.01 2.78
C ARG A 169 20.53 -15.36 1.33
N GLY A 170 19.94 -14.67 0.37
CA GLY A 170 20.33 -14.76 -1.05
C GLY A 170 19.70 -15.93 -1.81
N ASN A 171 18.85 -16.75 -1.16
CA ASN A 171 18.01 -17.74 -1.83
C ASN A 171 16.81 -17.04 -2.48
N LYS A 172 17.02 -16.48 -3.68
CA LYS A 172 16.03 -15.64 -4.37
C LYS A 172 14.70 -16.36 -4.66
N GLN A 173 14.73 -17.69 -4.81
CA GLN A 173 13.56 -18.51 -5.09
C GLN A 173 12.89 -19.08 -3.84
N LEU A 174 13.43 -18.83 -2.63
CA LEU A 174 12.84 -19.32 -1.39
C LEU A 174 11.52 -18.59 -1.16
N THR A 175 10.41 -19.30 -1.32
CA THR A 175 9.05 -18.75 -1.23
C THR A 175 8.34 -19.14 0.06
N HIS A 176 8.61 -20.35 0.55
CA HIS A 176 7.90 -20.92 1.68
C HIS A 176 8.87 -21.56 2.68
N ILE A 177 8.64 -21.26 3.96
CA ILE A 177 9.20 -22.00 5.09
C ILE A 177 8.00 -22.59 5.82
N SER A 178 7.94 -23.92 5.91
CA SER A 178 6.86 -24.60 6.63
C SER A 178 6.72 -24.04 8.05
N PRO A 179 5.48 -23.78 8.53
CA PRO A 179 5.24 -23.37 9.91
C PRO A 179 5.87 -24.32 10.94
N ASP A 180 5.94 -25.60 10.58
CA ASP A 180 6.47 -26.69 11.40
C ASP A 180 7.95 -26.99 11.12
N ALA A 181 8.63 -26.21 10.29
CA ALA A 181 10.05 -26.41 9.96
C ALA A 181 10.97 -26.44 11.19
N PHE A 182 10.56 -25.76 12.26
CA PHE A 182 11.32 -25.58 13.49
C PHE A 182 10.79 -26.40 14.68
N VAL A 183 9.84 -27.31 14.47
CA VAL A 183 9.30 -28.17 15.54
C VAL A 183 10.44 -28.96 16.20
N GLY A 184 10.53 -28.92 17.53
CA GLY A 184 11.58 -29.60 18.28
C GLY A 184 12.97 -28.94 18.21
N SER A 185 13.14 -27.85 17.46
CA SER A 185 14.38 -27.06 17.45
C SER A 185 14.44 -26.08 18.62
N SER A 186 15.65 -25.70 19.06
CA SER A 186 15.81 -24.70 20.14
C SER A 186 17.12 -23.91 20.04
N GLY A 187 17.16 -22.77 20.73
CA GLY A 187 18.37 -21.95 20.86
C GLY A 187 18.60 -20.93 19.75
N LEU A 188 17.68 -20.78 18.77
CA LEU A 188 17.86 -19.86 17.65
C LEU A 188 17.77 -18.40 18.13
N VAL A 189 18.86 -17.65 17.93
CA VAL A 189 19.00 -16.24 18.36
C VAL A 189 19.08 -15.29 17.17
N PHE A 190 19.61 -15.73 16.04
CA PHE A 190 19.81 -14.92 14.84
C PHE A 190 19.22 -15.60 13.61
N LEU A 191 18.38 -14.90 12.86
CA LEU A 191 17.81 -15.37 11.61
C LEU A 191 18.02 -14.31 10.52
N ASP A 192 18.66 -14.70 9.41
CA ASP A 192 18.80 -13.87 8.23
C ASP A 192 18.12 -14.53 7.03
N ILE A 193 17.04 -13.93 6.56
CA ILE A 193 16.25 -14.31 5.38
C ILE A 193 16.30 -13.23 4.29
N SER A 194 17.33 -12.38 4.31
CA SER A 194 17.45 -11.28 3.35
C SER A 194 17.58 -11.77 1.92
N GLN A 195 17.11 -10.98 0.95
CA GLN A 195 17.19 -11.32 -0.48
C GLN A 195 16.51 -12.68 -0.82
N THR A 196 15.39 -12.97 -0.15
CA THR A 196 14.54 -14.14 -0.41
C THR A 196 13.16 -13.68 -0.91
N SER A 197 12.36 -14.59 -1.43
CA SER A 197 10.98 -14.32 -1.88
C SER A 197 9.94 -14.87 -0.90
N ILE A 198 10.30 -14.96 0.37
CA ILE A 198 9.43 -15.56 1.39
C ILE A 198 8.19 -14.70 1.65
N SER A 199 7.01 -15.31 1.70
CA SER A 199 5.75 -14.58 1.91
C SER A 199 5.39 -14.39 3.39
N SER A 200 5.86 -15.28 4.26
CA SER A 200 5.50 -15.30 5.68
C SER A 200 6.62 -15.92 6.51
N LEU A 201 6.80 -15.40 7.72
CA LEU A 201 7.63 -16.04 8.75
C LEU A 201 6.84 -17.16 9.44
N PRO A 202 7.50 -18.22 9.93
CA PRO A 202 6.83 -19.32 10.62
C PRO A 202 6.31 -18.88 11.99
N ASP A 203 5.05 -19.17 12.30
CA ASP A 203 4.39 -18.84 13.59
C ASP A 203 4.84 -19.75 14.77
N SER A 204 6.12 -20.10 14.78
CA SER A 204 6.69 -21.04 15.75
C SER A 204 7.13 -20.34 17.05
N ARG A 205 7.10 -21.08 18.17
CA ARG A 205 7.68 -20.65 19.46
C ARG A 205 9.16 -20.27 19.37
N VAL A 206 9.85 -20.71 18.31
CA VAL A 206 11.27 -20.44 18.07
C VAL A 206 11.54 -18.96 17.79
N LEU A 207 10.58 -18.23 17.23
CA LEU A 207 10.67 -16.77 17.11
C LEU A 207 10.79 -16.07 18.48
N GLY A 208 10.34 -16.73 19.56
CA GLY A 208 10.41 -16.21 20.93
C GLY A 208 11.83 -15.99 21.43
N GLY A 209 12.77 -16.87 21.04
CA GLY A 209 14.19 -16.81 21.44
C GLY A 209 15.06 -15.90 20.56
N LEU A 210 14.50 -15.38 19.47
CA LEU A 210 15.20 -14.62 18.46
C LEU A 210 15.55 -13.23 19.00
N LYS A 211 16.84 -12.86 19.02
CA LYS A 211 17.33 -11.52 19.41
C LYS A 211 17.53 -10.61 18.20
N LYS A 212 17.86 -11.17 17.04
CA LYS A 212 18.10 -10.39 15.82
C LYS A 212 17.52 -11.04 14.57
N LEU A 213 16.60 -10.33 13.93
CA LEU A 213 15.96 -10.72 12.68
C LEU A 213 16.44 -9.81 11.55
N VAL A 214 16.88 -10.39 10.43
CA VAL A 214 17.27 -9.66 9.22
C VAL A 214 16.47 -10.20 8.04
N ALA A 215 15.70 -9.32 7.40
CA ALA A 215 14.82 -9.58 6.26
C ALA A 215 14.87 -8.39 5.29
N GLU A 216 16.07 -8.01 4.87
CA GLU A 216 16.30 -6.92 3.92
C GLU A 216 16.09 -7.43 2.48
N SER A 217 15.46 -6.63 1.61
CA SER A 217 15.14 -7.03 0.23
C SER A 217 14.28 -8.30 0.11
N ALA A 218 13.39 -8.55 1.07
CA ALA A 218 12.42 -9.64 1.09
C ALA A 218 11.01 -9.09 0.75
N TYR A 219 10.81 -8.66 -0.49
CA TYR A 219 9.62 -7.90 -0.91
C TYR A 219 8.30 -8.68 -0.87
N GLN A 220 8.35 -10.01 -0.85
CA GLN A 220 7.13 -10.83 -0.70
C GLN A 220 6.69 -10.97 0.75
N LEU A 221 7.56 -10.64 1.71
CA LEU A 221 7.22 -10.67 3.13
C LEU A 221 6.41 -9.42 3.45
N LYS A 222 5.12 -9.44 3.15
CA LYS A 222 4.23 -8.29 3.34
C LYS A 222 3.66 -8.22 4.75
N LYS A 223 3.58 -9.36 5.45
CA LYS A 223 3.05 -9.48 6.81
C LYS A 223 4.08 -10.06 7.78
N LEU A 224 4.07 -9.55 9.01
CA LEU A 224 4.77 -10.11 10.15
C LEU A 224 3.83 -10.93 11.05
N PRO A 225 4.35 -11.97 11.72
CA PRO A 225 3.67 -12.65 12.83
C PRO A 225 3.31 -11.67 13.96
N PRO A 226 2.35 -12.04 14.83
CA PRO A 226 2.02 -11.27 16.01
C PRO A 226 3.25 -10.96 16.86
N VAL A 227 3.34 -9.72 17.35
CA VAL A 227 4.50 -9.22 18.10
C VAL A 227 4.78 -10.02 19.38
N GLN A 228 3.74 -10.68 19.92
CA GLN A 228 3.84 -11.60 21.06
C GLN A 228 4.79 -12.77 20.80
N HIS A 229 5.00 -13.15 19.53
CA HIS A 229 5.93 -14.21 19.16
C HIS A 229 7.40 -13.75 19.27
N PHE A 230 7.69 -12.44 19.32
CA PHE A 230 9.04 -11.87 19.37
C PHE A 230 9.44 -11.41 20.78
N THR A 231 9.48 -12.33 21.74
CA THR A 231 9.68 -11.97 23.17
C THR A 231 11.09 -11.44 23.50
N GLN A 232 12.12 -11.97 22.85
CA GLN A 232 13.53 -11.64 23.12
C GLN A 232 14.17 -10.73 22.06
N LEU A 233 13.39 -10.27 21.07
CA LEU A 233 13.92 -9.47 19.97
C LEU A 233 14.55 -8.17 20.48
N GLN A 234 15.69 -7.81 19.92
CA GLN A 234 16.47 -6.61 20.25
C GLN A 234 16.71 -5.76 18.99
N GLU A 235 16.98 -6.43 17.86
CA GLU A 235 17.26 -5.76 16.58
C GLU A 235 16.43 -6.41 15.46
N ALA A 236 15.78 -5.58 14.64
CA ALA A 236 15.03 -6.01 13.46
C ALA A 236 15.44 -5.16 12.26
N LYS A 237 16.03 -5.79 11.24
CA LYS A 237 16.30 -5.15 9.95
C LYS A 237 15.34 -5.70 8.92
N LEU A 238 14.41 -4.89 8.47
CA LEU A 238 13.27 -5.30 7.65
C LEU A 238 13.30 -4.57 6.31
N THR A 239 12.46 -5.02 5.37
CA THR A 239 12.34 -4.39 4.05
C THR A 239 11.43 -3.16 4.10
N TYR A 240 10.36 -3.22 4.89
CA TYR A 240 9.32 -2.18 4.91
C TYR A 240 9.35 -1.37 6.21
N PRO A 241 9.31 -0.02 6.13
CA PRO A 241 9.24 0.82 7.34
C PRO A 241 7.99 0.58 8.20
N SER A 242 6.85 0.24 7.57
CA SER A 242 5.59 -0.04 8.27
C SER A 242 5.69 -1.23 9.24
N HIS A 243 6.55 -2.21 8.95
CA HIS A 243 6.76 -3.33 9.87
C HIS A 243 7.39 -2.91 11.20
N CYS A 244 8.20 -1.85 11.20
CA CYS A 244 8.81 -1.34 12.43
C CYS A 244 7.79 -0.71 13.38
N CYS A 245 6.62 -0.29 12.88
CA CYS A 245 5.52 0.20 13.72
C CYS A 245 5.02 -0.83 14.72
N ALA A 246 5.15 -2.13 14.40
CA ALA A 246 4.77 -3.21 15.29
C ALA A 246 5.52 -3.18 16.63
N PHE A 247 6.72 -2.59 16.65
CA PHE A 247 7.65 -2.65 17.78
C PHE A 247 7.73 -1.35 18.60
N ILE A 248 7.08 -0.26 18.17
CA ILE A 248 7.20 1.07 18.82
C ILE A 248 6.58 1.11 20.21
N HIS A 249 5.39 0.52 20.38
CA HIS A 249 4.65 0.52 21.65
C HIS A 249 4.82 -0.77 22.45
N VAL A 250 5.80 -1.61 22.08
CA VAL A 250 6.13 -2.82 22.83
C VAL A 250 6.92 -2.41 24.06
N HIS A 251 6.19 -1.97 25.09
CA HIS A 251 6.75 -1.91 26.43
C HIS A 251 6.94 -3.35 26.89
N ARG A 252 8.20 -3.76 27.10
CA ARG A 252 8.48 -5.05 27.71
C ARG A 252 7.76 -5.09 29.06
N ASN A 253 6.82 -6.02 29.19
CA ASN A 253 6.13 -6.31 30.45
C ASN A 253 7.08 -6.89 31.53
N ARG A 254 8.38 -6.94 31.25
CA ARG A 254 9.47 -7.10 32.21
C ARG A 254 10.25 -5.80 32.26
N SER A 255 9.81 -4.90 33.13
CA SER A 255 10.63 -4.15 34.09
C SER A 255 9.79 -2.96 34.58
N LYS A 256 9.23 -3.06 35.80
CA LYS A 256 9.26 -1.87 36.64
C LYS A 256 10.73 -1.44 36.62
N ARG A 257 11.03 -0.27 36.04
CA ARG A 257 12.37 0.32 36.03
C ARG A 257 12.93 0.14 37.43
N HIS A 258 14.06 -0.56 37.58
CA HIS A 258 14.57 -0.87 38.90
C HIS A 258 14.79 0.47 39.63
N TYR A 259 14.37 0.59 40.88
CA TYR A 259 14.43 1.86 41.62
C TYR A 259 15.86 2.42 41.77
N LEU A 260 16.86 1.58 41.54
CA LEU A 260 18.29 1.92 41.53
C LEU A 260 18.75 2.55 40.21
N CYS A 261 17.94 2.57 39.16
CA CYS A 261 18.33 3.10 37.85
C CYS A 261 18.53 4.61 37.81
N ASP A 262 18.07 5.31 38.84
CA ASP A 262 18.33 6.75 39.04
C ASP A 262 19.51 6.99 40.01
N HIS A 263 20.18 5.93 40.51
CA HIS A 263 21.33 6.03 41.41
C HIS A 263 22.63 6.28 40.64
N PRO A 264 23.49 7.23 41.05
CA PRO A 264 24.73 7.59 40.33
C PRO A 264 25.74 6.44 40.20
N ASP A 265 25.78 5.52 41.17
CA ASP A 265 26.72 4.39 41.18
C ASP A 265 26.40 3.31 40.15
N VAL A 266 25.16 3.24 39.67
CA VAL A 266 24.73 2.23 38.68
C VAL A 266 25.38 2.47 37.31
N LYS A 267 25.69 3.72 36.96
CA LYS A 267 26.43 4.06 35.73
C LYS A 267 27.85 3.48 35.68
N TYR A 268 28.42 3.15 36.84
CA TYR A 268 29.75 2.54 36.95
C TYR A 268 29.71 1.01 36.91
N ASN A 269 28.52 0.40 36.93
CA ASN A 269 28.34 -1.03 36.74
C ASN A 269 27.61 -1.32 35.41
N PRO A 270 28.36 -1.40 34.29
CA PRO A 270 27.77 -1.48 32.95
C PRO A 270 26.93 -2.75 32.71
N GLY A 271 27.13 -3.81 33.49
CA GLY A 271 26.29 -5.01 33.45
C GLY A 271 24.90 -4.76 34.01
N PHE A 272 24.81 -4.12 35.19
CA PHE A 272 23.54 -3.83 35.85
C PHE A 272 22.72 -2.77 35.09
N GLU A 273 23.37 -1.71 34.59
CA GLU A 273 22.68 -0.65 33.83
C GLU A 273 22.05 -1.20 32.53
N ARG A 274 22.76 -2.09 31.82
CA ARG A 274 22.28 -2.70 30.58
C ARG A 274 21.12 -3.67 30.80
N ASP A 275 21.15 -4.42 31.90
CA ASP A 275 20.17 -5.47 32.17
C ASP A 275 18.89 -4.95 32.86
N TYR A 276 18.98 -3.88 33.67
CA TYR A 276 17.87 -3.42 34.52
C TYR A 276 17.42 -1.98 34.29
N CYS A 277 18.25 -1.15 33.64
CA CYS A 277 18.03 0.30 33.53
C CYS A 277 17.90 0.84 32.11
N SER A 278 18.31 0.05 31.11
CA SER A 278 18.07 0.37 29.70
C SER A 278 16.60 0.14 29.36
N ASN A 279 15.91 1.18 28.86
CA ASN A 279 14.67 0.99 28.11
C ASN A 279 15.02 0.11 26.90
N THR A 280 14.77 -1.19 27.01
CA THR A 280 15.05 -2.13 25.92
C THR A 280 14.00 -1.99 24.82
N SER A 281 13.99 -0.83 24.16
CA SER A 281 13.29 -0.64 22.90
C SER A 281 13.95 -1.49 21.83
N ILE A 282 13.13 -2.10 20.99
CA ILE A 282 13.61 -2.89 19.86
C ILE A 282 14.13 -1.91 18.82
N THR A 283 15.40 -2.04 18.44
CA THR A 283 15.98 -1.25 17.36
C THR A 283 15.50 -1.81 16.03
N CYS A 284 14.64 -1.08 15.32
CA CYS A 284 14.08 -1.50 14.05
C CYS A 284 14.47 -0.55 12.91
N SER A 285 14.85 -1.10 11.76
CA SER A 285 15.18 -0.35 10.55
C SER A 285 14.56 -1.00 9.30
N PRO A 286 14.10 -0.23 8.30
CA PRO A 286 14.14 1.23 8.20
C PRO A 286 13.12 1.92 9.12
N THR A 287 13.47 3.11 9.61
CA THR A 287 12.56 3.90 10.44
C THR A 287 11.37 4.38 9.61
N PRO A 288 10.14 4.38 10.16
CA PRO A 288 8.96 4.96 9.53
C PRO A 288 9.21 6.39 9.05
N ASP A 289 8.69 6.73 7.86
CA ASP A 289 8.84 8.04 7.26
C ASP A 289 7.63 8.94 7.60
N LYS A 290 7.72 10.23 7.23
CA LYS A 290 6.64 11.19 7.50
C LYS A 290 5.37 10.88 6.69
N PHE A 291 5.48 10.18 5.56
CA PHE A 291 4.35 9.86 4.69
C PHE A 291 3.56 8.62 5.13
N ASN A 292 4.21 7.68 5.84
CA ASN A 292 3.61 6.50 6.43
C ASN A 292 3.95 6.40 7.93
N PRO A 293 3.43 7.32 8.76
CA PRO A 293 3.58 7.24 10.21
C PRO A 293 2.87 5.99 10.75
N CYS A 294 3.26 5.55 11.95
CA CYS A 294 2.73 4.36 12.62
C CYS A 294 1.33 4.57 13.20
N GLU A 295 0.42 4.98 12.34
CA GLU A 295 -0.97 5.31 12.61
C GLU A 295 -1.85 4.53 11.62
N ASP A 296 -3.12 4.31 11.99
CA ASP A 296 -4.11 3.81 11.05
C ASP A 296 -4.34 4.83 9.91
N ILE A 297 -5.04 4.40 8.84
CA ILE A 297 -5.35 5.25 7.68
C ILE A 297 -5.97 6.57 8.16
N MET A 298 -7.02 6.49 8.99
CA MET A 298 -7.56 7.61 9.77
C MET A 298 -7.36 7.35 11.26
N SER A 299 -6.47 8.12 11.91
CA SER A 299 -6.20 7.97 13.34
C SER A 299 -7.26 8.62 14.25
N PRO A 300 -7.72 9.87 14.02
CA PRO A 300 -8.69 10.49 14.91
C PRO A 300 -10.09 9.89 14.76
N VAL A 301 -10.73 9.53 15.88
CA VAL A 301 -12.11 9.01 15.91
C VAL A 301 -13.10 9.97 15.23
N LEU A 302 -12.92 11.29 15.45
CA LEU A 302 -13.72 12.32 14.79
C LEU A 302 -13.64 12.21 13.26
N LEU A 303 -12.44 11.99 12.71
CA LEU A 303 -12.23 11.90 11.27
C LEU A 303 -12.89 10.65 10.67
N ARG A 304 -12.86 9.52 11.41
CA ARG A 304 -13.57 8.29 11.03
C ARG A 304 -15.08 8.47 10.99
N ILE A 305 -15.65 9.20 11.94
CA ILE A 305 -17.09 9.50 11.92
C ILE A 305 -17.40 10.43 10.73
N LEU A 306 -16.60 11.46 10.53
CA LEU A 306 -16.81 12.44 9.46
C LEU A 306 -16.68 11.82 8.05
N ILE A 307 -15.71 10.94 7.79
CA ILE A 307 -15.54 10.34 6.46
C ILE A 307 -16.76 9.49 6.04
N TRP A 308 -17.40 8.78 6.99
CA TRP A 308 -18.65 8.06 6.72
C TRP A 308 -19.81 9.01 6.44
N ILE A 309 -19.94 10.10 7.21
CA ILE A 309 -20.99 11.11 6.97
C ILE A 309 -20.79 11.76 5.61
N ILE A 310 -19.59 12.27 5.32
CA ILE A 310 -19.26 12.97 4.07
C ILE A 310 -19.46 12.04 2.86
N SER A 311 -19.02 10.78 2.93
CA SER A 311 -19.16 9.82 1.83
C SER A 311 -20.62 9.48 1.53
N VAL A 312 -21.44 9.23 2.56
CA VAL A 312 -22.88 8.95 2.39
C VAL A 312 -23.61 10.17 1.83
N LEU A 313 -23.29 11.37 2.33
CA LEU A 313 -23.88 12.62 1.82
C LEU A 313 -23.49 12.88 0.36
N ALA A 314 -22.23 12.67 0.00
CA ALA A 314 -21.76 12.83 -1.37
C ALA A 314 -22.45 11.83 -2.32
N LEU A 315 -22.57 10.56 -1.93
CA LEU A 315 -23.23 9.53 -2.75
C LEU A 315 -24.73 9.78 -2.89
N LEU A 316 -25.46 9.87 -1.79
CA LEU A 316 -26.92 10.00 -1.82
C LEU A 316 -27.35 11.36 -2.36
N GLY A 317 -26.69 12.44 -1.93
CA GLY A 317 -27.01 13.79 -2.36
C GLY A 317 -26.83 13.95 -3.88
N ASN A 318 -25.68 13.54 -4.42
CA ASN A 318 -25.43 13.68 -5.85
C ASN A 318 -26.24 12.66 -6.69
N ALA A 319 -26.55 11.48 -6.16
CA ALA A 319 -27.49 10.56 -6.80
C ALA A 319 -28.89 11.18 -6.94
N VAL A 320 -29.40 11.81 -5.88
CA VAL A 320 -30.68 12.55 -5.94
C VAL A 320 -30.61 13.70 -6.95
N VAL A 321 -29.52 14.47 -6.97
CA VAL A 321 -29.32 15.54 -7.97
C VAL A 321 -29.41 14.99 -9.39
N LEU A 322 -28.70 13.90 -9.68
CA LEU A 322 -28.69 13.27 -10.99
C LEU A 322 -30.09 12.74 -11.37
N LEU A 323 -30.78 12.08 -10.43
CA LEU A 323 -32.15 11.60 -10.63
C LEU A 323 -33.15 12.73 -10.91
N VAL A 324 -33.05 13.86 -10.19
CA VAL A 324 -33.93 15.02 -10.40
C VAL A 324 -33.65 15.67 -11.77
N LEU A 325 -32.38 15.84 -12.13
CA LEU A 325 -32.00 16.49 -13.37
C LEU A 325 -32.35 15.66 -14.61
N LEU A 326 -32.16 14.34 -14.55
CA LEU A 326 -32.48 13.42 -15.64
C LEU A 326 -33.97 13.02 -15.68
N GLY A 327 -34.65 12.97 -14.52
CA GLY A 327 -36.06 12.60 -14.41
C GLY A 327 -37.06 13.75 -14.65
N SER A 328 -36.59 15.00 -14.68
CA SER A 328 -37.41 16.18 -14.97
C SER A 328 -37.85 16.20 -16.44
N ARG A 329 -39.10 16.57 -16.72
CA ARG A 329 -39.63 16.79 -18.08
C ARG A 329 -39.11 18.10 -18.71
N SER A 330 -38.30 18.86 -17.97
CA SER A 330 -37.71 20.12 -18.44
C SER A 330 -36.65 19.87 -19.52
N LYS A 331 -36.51 20.78 -20.48
CA LYS A 331 -35.44 20.71 -21.50
C LYS A 331 -34.05 20.74 -20.83
N LEU A 332 -33.14 19.89 -21.31
CA LEU A 332 -31.74 19.85 -20.85
C LEU A 332 -30.99 21.08 -21.37
N THR A 333 -30.82 22.07 -20.49
CA THR A 333 -30.03 23.28 -20.77
C THR A 333 -28.55 23.05 -20.51
N VAL A 334 -27.66 23.86 -21.09
CA VAL A 334 -26.19 23.74 -20.88
C VAL A 334 -25.82 23.68 -19.39
N PRO A 335 -26.34 24.56 -18.50
CA PRO A 335 -26.02 24.46 -17.07
C PRO A 335 -26.50 23.16 -16.43
N ARG A 336 -27.65 22.62 -16.85
CA ARG A 336 -28.16 21.34 -16.32
C ARG A 336 -27.28 20.17 -16.77
N PHE A 337 -26.83 20.20 -18.01
CA PHE A 337 -25.89 19.22 -18.55
C PHE A 337 -24.56 19.23 -17.79
N LEU A 338 -23.99 20.41 -17.53
CA LEU A 338 -22.76 20.54 -16.73
C LEU A 338 -22.97 20.07 -15.28
N MET A 339 -24.10 20.42 -14.65
CA MET A 339 -24.42 19.95 -13.30
C MET A 339 -24.56 18.42 -13.21
N CYS A 340 -25.05 17.74 -14.26
CA CYS A 340 -25.09 16.28 -14.29
C CYS A 340 -23.68 15.66 -14.27
N HIS A 341 -22.73 16.23 -15.03
CA HIS A 341 -21.35 15.77 -15.04
C HIS A 341 -20.65 16.05 -13.71
N LEU A 342 -20.92 17.19 -13.07
CA LEU A 342 -20.41 17.51 -11.75
C LEU A 342 -20.93 16.53 -10.69
N ALA A 343 -22.23 16.26 -10.69
CA ALA A 343 -22.83 15.25 -9.80
C ALA A 343 -22.23 13.85 -10.02
N PHE A 344 -21.95 13.47 -11.26
CA PHE A 344 -21.28 12.20 -11.57
C PHE A 344 -19.84 12.16 -11.01
N ALA A 345 -19.05 13.22 -11.18
CA ALA A 345 -17.71 13.32 -10.62
C ALA A 345 -17.74 13.21 -9.08
N ASP A 346 -18.68 13.90 -8.44
CA ASP A 346 -18.85 13.88 -6.98
C ASP A 346 -19.32 12.52 -6.44
N ILE A 347 -20.11 11.76 -7.21
CA ILE A 347 -20.42 10.34 -6.89
C ILE A 347 -19.15 9.50 -6.93
N CYS A 348 -18.30 9.68 -7.94
CA CYS A 348 -17.02 8.96 -8.03
C CYS A 348 -16.11 9.29 -6.82
N MET A 349 -16.09 10.55 -6.39
CA MET A 349 -15.40 10.96 -5.16
C MET A 349 -15.99 10.28 -3.92
N GLY A 350 -17.32 10.19 -3.84
CA GLY A 350 -18.02 9.45 -2.79
C GLY A 350 -17.63 7.97 -2.74
N ILE A 351 -17.52 7.30 -3.89
CA ILE A 351 -17.07 5.90 -3.99
C ILE A 351 -15.65 5.76 -3.44
N TYR A 352 -14.74 6.63 -3.83
CA TYR A 352 -13.37 6.67 -3.30
C TYR A 352 -13.36 6.77 -1.76
N LEU A 353 -14.13 7.70 -1.19
CA LEU A 353 -14.19 7.87 0.27
C LEU A 353 -14.75 6.64 0.98
N VAL A 354 -15.76 5.97 0.41
CA VAL A 354 -16.28 4.70 0.96
C VAL A 354 -15.21 3.62 0.94
N VAL A 355 -14.43 3.51 -0.15
CA VAL A 355 -13.33 2.53 -0.23
C VAL A 355 -12.32 2.78 0.89
N ILE A 356 -11.88 4.02 1.09
CA ILE A 356 -10.93 4.38 2.16
C ILE A 356 -11.53 4.10 3.54
N ALA A 357 -12.77 4.52 3.79
CA ALA A 357 -13.44 4.30 5.08
C ALA A 357 -13.65 2.81 5.41
N THR A 358 -13.90 1.99 4.37
CA THR A 358 -14.06 0.54 4.51
C THR A 358 -12.75 -0.12 4.90
N VAL A 359 -11.64 0.22 4.22
CA VAL A 359 -10.31 -0.34 4.54
C VAL A 359 -9.84 0.10 5.91
N ASP A 360 -10.10 1.35 6.32
CA ASP A 360 -9.77 1.85 7.66
C ASP A 360 -10.45 1.02 8.77
N ILE A 361 -11.75 0.72 8.63
CA ILE A 361 -12.47 -0.14 9.59
C ILE A 361 -11.90 -1.56 9.62
N PHE A 362 -11.65 -2.17 8.46
CA PHE A 362 -11.16 -3.55 8.41
C PHE A 362 -9.72 -3.72 8.92
N THR A 363 -8.90 -2.68 8.81
CA THR A 363 -7.49 -2.71 9.21
C THR A 363 -7.22 -2.02 10.54
N HIS A 364 -8.27 -1.60 11.25
CA HIS A 364 -8.20 -0.87 12.51
C HIS A 364 -7.24 -1.49 13.53
N GLY A 365 -6.29 -0.68 14.02
CA GLY A 365 -5.27 -1.08 15.00
C GLY A 365 -4.24 -2.09 14.49
N ARG A 366 -4.32 -2.49 13.22
CA ARG A 366 -3.42 -3.46 12.56
C ARG A 366 -3.04 -3.01 11.15
N TYR A 367 -3.19 -1.72 10.84
CA TYR A 367 -2.91 -1.19 9.51
C TYR A 367 -1.44 -1.38 9.13
N TYR A 368 -0.51 -1.26 10.08
CA TYR A 368 0.93 -1.48 9.83
C TYR A 368 1.25 -2.80 9.12
N ASN A 369 0.47 -3.86 9.40
CA ASN A 369 0.65 -5.21 8.83
C ASN A 369 -0.13 -5.43 7.52
N HIS A 370 -1.05 -4.52 7.19
CA HIS A 370 -1.85 -4.54 5.96
C HIS A 370 -1.45 -3.43 4.98
N ALA A 371 -0.62 -2.47 5.41
CA ALA A 371 -0.25 -1.29 4.65
C ALA A 371 0.37 -1.65 3.31
N ILE A 372 1.29 -2.63 3.28
CA ILE A 372 1.98 -3.03 2.06
C ILE A 372 1.03 -3.74 1.09
N ASP A 373 0.16 -4.62 1.58
CA ASP A 373 -0.86 -5.27 0.75
C ASP A 373 -1.83 -4.26 0.15
N TRP A 374 -2.25 -3.27 0.94
CA TRP A 374 -3.13 -2.20 0.49
C TRP A 374 -2.44 -1.32 -0.57
N GLN A 375 -1.26 -0.78 -0.25
CA GLN A 375 -0.51 0.15 -1.09
C GLN A 375 -0.05 -0.49 -2.40
N THR A 376 0.46 -1.73 -2.37
CA THR A 376 0.93 -2.44 -3.57
C THR A 376 -0.19 -3.19 -4.31
N GLY A 377 -1.35 -3.32 -3.69
CA GLY A 377 -2.49 -4.04 -4.25
C GLY A 377 -3.26 -3.22 -5.30
N LEU A 378 -4.18 -3.90 -5.98
CA LEU A 378 -5.09 -3.27 -6.95
C LEU A 378 -6.03 -2.26 -6.29
N GLY A 379 -6.35 -2.45 -5.00
CA GLY A 379 -7.28 -1.59 -4.25
C GLY A 379 -6.83 -0.14 -4.19
N CYS A 380 -5.57 0.11 -3.82
CA CYS A 380 -5.04 1.47 -3.74
C CYS A 380 -4.89 2.12 -5.12
N ASN A 381 -4.51 1.36 -6.15
CA ASN A 381 -4.48 1.86 -7.52
C ASN A 381 -5.86 2.26 -8.03
N ALA A 382 -6.91 1.47 -7.74
CA ALA A 382 -8.28 1.81 -8.11
C ALA A 382 -8.79 3.03 -7.32
N ALA A 383 -8.52 3.09 -6.01
CA ALA A 383 -8.86 4.26 -5.19
C ALA A 383 -8.17 5.53 -5.70
N GLY A 384 -6.87 5.45 -6.00
CA GLY A 384 -6.06 6.52 -6.59
C GLY A 384 -6.60 7.00 -7.95
N PHE A 385 -7.02 6.06 -8.80
CA PHE A 385 -7.68 6.39 -10.06
C PHE A 385 -8.98 7.17 -9.82
N PHE A 386 -9.88 6.68 -8.96
CA PHE A 386 -11.16 7.35 -8.70
C PHE A 386 -10.98 8.74 -8.10
N THR A 387 -10.06 8.94 -7.16
CA THR A 387 -9.83 10.26 -6.54
C THR A 387 -9.31 11.28 -7.55
N VAL A 388 -8.29 10.93 -8.35
CA VAL A 388 -7.74 11.87 -9.35
C VAL A 388 -8.75 12.12 -10.47
N PHE A 389 -9.39 11.08 -10.98
CA PHE A 389 -10.40 11.22 -12.02
C PHE A 389 -11.57 12.12 -11.57
N ALA A 390 -12.09 11.86 -10.36
CA ALA A 390 -13.19 12.64 -9.80
C ALA A 390 -12.78 14.09 -9.53
N SER A 391 -11.60 14.34 -8.94
CA SER A 391 -11.18 15.70 -8.62
C SER A 391 -10.92 16.53 -9.87
N GLU A 392 -10.20 15.98 -10.85
CA GLU A 392 -9.89 16.70 -12.09
C GLU A 392 -11.15 16.96 -12.92
N LEU A 393 -12.06 16.00 -13.00
CA LEU A 393 -13.33 16.18 -13.72
C LEU A 393 -14.21 17.21 -13.00
N SER A 394 -14.25 17.20 -11.67
CA SER A 394 -15.02 18.16 -10.86
C SER A 394 -14.50 19.60 -11.04
N VAL A 395 -13.18 19.83 -10.90
CA VAL A 395 -12.55 21.15 -11.09
C VAL A 395 -12.77 21.67 -12.52
N PHE A 396 -12.57 20.82 -13.53
CA PHE A 396 -12.79 21.19 -14.92
C PHE A 396 -14.25 21.56 -15.17
N THR A 397 -15.19 20.73 -14.71
CA THR A 397 -16.63 20.95 -14.91
C THR A 397 -17.09 22.21 -14.20
N LEU A 398 -16.60 22.45 -12.98
CA LEU A 398 -16.94 23.65 -12.24
C LEU A 398 -16.41 24.91 -12.94
N THR A 399 -15.16 24.89 -13.43
CA THR A 399 -14.61 25.98 -14.25
C THR A 399 -15.43 26.21 -15.51
N ALA A 400 -15.91 25.14 -16.16
CA ALA A 400 -16.81 25.26 -17.31
C ALA A 400 -18.17 25.89 -16.94
N ILE A 401 -18.73 25.56 -15.77
CA ILE A 401 -19.94 26.20 -15.24
C ILE A 401 -19.67 27.70 -15.01
N THR A 402 -18.54 28.06 -14.41
CA THR A 402 -18.23 29.48 -14.11
C THR A 402 -18.05 30.30 -15.39
N VAL A 403 -17.35 29.75 -16.39
CA VAL A 403 -17.17 30.37 -17.70
C VAL A 403 -18.49 30.50 -18.45
N GLU A 404 -19.35 29.47 -18.41
CA GLU A 404 -20.69 29.53 -19.01
C GLU A 404 -21.54 30.63 -18.38
N ARG A 405 -21.50 30.76 -17.05
CA ARG A 405 -22.21 31.83 -16.33
C ARG A 405 -21.67 33.20 -16.66
N TRP A 406 -20.35 33.38 -16.63
CA TRP A 406 -19.71 34.64 -16.99
C TRP A 406 -20.08 35.03 -18.42
N HIS A 407 -19.95 34.12 -19.38
CA HIS A 407 -20.30 34.37 -20.77
C HIS A 407 -21.77 34.76 -20.94
N THR A 408 -22.70 34.02 -20.31
CA THR A 408 -24.14 34.29 -20.43
C THR A 408 -24.55 35.61 -19.78
N ILE A 409 -23.95 35.99 -18.64
CA ILE A 409 -24.27 37.24 -17.92
C ILE A 409 -23.67 38.46 -18.64
N THR A 410 -22.39 38.40 -19.01
CA THR A 410 -21.71 39.52 -19.68
C THR A 410 -22.24 39.78 -21.09
N HIS A 411 -22.68 38.72 -21.80
CA HIS A 411 -23.27 38.83 -23.13
C HIS A 411 -24.79 38.68 -23.14
N ALA A 412 -25.46 38.89 -22.00
CA ALA A 412 -26.92 38.76 -21.88
C ALA A 412 -27.71 39.59 -22.92
N LEU A 413 -27.14 40.71 -23.38
CA LEU A 413 -27.74 41.62 -24.36
C LEU A 413 -27.50 41.24 -25.84
N ARG A 414 -26.69 40.21 -26.14
CA ARG A 414 -26.43 39.73 -27.52
C ARG A 414 -26.91 38.29 -27.68
N LEU A 415 -28.15 38.12 -28.14
CA LEU A 415 -28.79 36.80 -28.30
C LEU A 415 -28.04 35.85 -29.25
N ASP A 416 -27.24 36.37 -30.18
CA ASP A 416 -26.56 35.62 -31.24
C ASP A 416 -25.34 34.81 -30.74
N ARG A 417 -24.82 35.13 -29.55
CA ARG A 417 -23.61 34.51 -28.99
C ARG A 417 -23.88 33.42 -27.94
N LYS A 418 -25.12 33.00 -27.72
CA LYS A 418 -25.43 31.98 -26.69
C LYS A 418 -24.65 30.68 -26.88
N LEU A 419 -24.08 30.19 -25.78
CA LEU A 419 -23.35 28.93 -25.72
C LEU A 419 -24.32 27.78 -26.03
N ARG A 420 -24.14 27.15 -27.21
CA ARG A 420 -24.97 26.03 -27.67
C ARG A 420 -24.54 24.72 -27.01
N MET A 421 -25.46 23.77 -26.89
CA MET A 421 -25.20 22.42 -26.36
C MET A 421 -24.05 21.70 -27.07
N ARG A 422 -23.87 21.90 -28.38
CA ARG A 422 -22.77 21.31 -29.16
C ARG A 422 -21.39 21.71 -28.60
N HIS A 423 -21.19 23.00 -28.29
CA HIS A 423 -19.94 23.48 -27.72
C HIS A 423 -19.71 22.91 -26.32
N ALA A 424 -20.76 22.84 -25.49
CA ALA A 424 -20.67 22.25 -24.17
C ALA A 424 -20.29 20.77 -24.22
N CYS A 425 -20.82 20.00 -25.18
CA CYS A 425 -20.45 18.60 -25.37
C CYS A 425 -18.97 18.44 -25.77
N ILE A 426 -18.47 19.28 -26.67
CA ILE A 426 -17.05 19.27 -27.08
C ILE A 426 -16.14 19.59 -25.89
N ILE A 427 -16.45 20.67 -25.15
CA ILE A 427 -15.70 21.08 -23.95
C ILE A 427 -15.66 19.96 -22.91
N MET A 428 -16.81 19.33 -22.63
CA MET A 428 -16.86 18.23 -21.67
C MET A 428 -16.11 17.00 -22.17
N THR A 429 -16.19 16.65 -23.46
CA THR A 429 -15.44 15.52 -24.01
C THR A 429 -13.93 15.71 -23.82
N ALA A 430 -13.42 16.92 -24.04
CA ALA A 430 -12.03 17.26 -23.77
C ALA A 430 -11.68 17.12 -22.27
N GLY A 431 -12.55 17.60 -21.38
CA GLY A 431 -12.40 17.43 -19.94
C GLY A 431 -12.33 15.97 -19.51
N TRP A 432 -13.22 15.12 -20.04
CA TRP A 432 -13.22 13.69 -19.76
C TRP A 432 -11.93 12.99 -20.20
N ILE A 433 -11.45 13.29 -21.42
CA ILE A 433 -10.19 12.74 -21.93
C ILE A 433 -9.03 13.18 -21.03
N PHE A 434 -8.99 14.46 -20.65
CA PHE A 434 -7.97 14.99 -19.76
C PHE A 434 -7.98 14.31 -18.39
N SER A 435 -9.13 14.25 -17.71
CA SER A 435 -9.24 13.65 -16.37
C SER A 435 -8.92 12.15 -16.39
N LEU A 436 -9.34 11.44 -17.45
CA LEU A 436 -9.02 10.03 -17.62
C LEU A 436 -7.51 9.82 -17.81
N MET A 437 -6.88 10.63 -18.66
CA MET A 437 -5.43 10.58 -18.87
C MET A 437 -4.69 10.90 -17.57
N ALA A 438 -5.08 11.96 -16.85
CA ALA A 438 -4.50 12.35 -15.57
C ALA A 438 -4.55 11.22 -14.53
N ALA A 439 -5.66 10.49 -14.45
CA ALA A 439 -5.84 9.36 -13.53
C ALA A 439 -5.14 8.06 -13.97
N LEU A 440 -4.91 7.85 -15.27
CA LEU A 440 -4.22 6.66 -15.77
C LEU A 440 -2.70 6.76 -15.66
N LEU A 441 -2.12 7.96 -15.73
CA LEU A 441 -0.66 8.16 -15.73
C LEU A 441 0.08 7.48 -14.56
N PRO A 442 -0.39 7.56 -13.29
CA PRO A 442 0.28 6.84 -12.20
C PRO A 442 0.12 5.33 -12.28
N THR A 443 -0.95 4.82 -12.90
CA THR A 443 -1.16 3.37 -13.07
C THR A 443 -0.22 2.75 -14.10
N VAL A 444 0.24 3.53 -15.08
CA VAL A 444 1.21 3.09 -16.11
C VAL A 444 2.67 3.37 -15.73
N GLY A 445 2.93 3.82 -14.50
CA GLY A 445 4.28 3.97 -13.95
C GLY A 445 4.93 5.34 -14.11
N VAL A 446 4.19 6.38 -14.53
CA VAL A 446 4.70 7.78 -14.57
C VAL A 446 4.81 8.37 -13.16
N SER A 447 3.93 7.94 -12.25
CA SER A 447 3.94 8.25 -10.82
C SER A 447 3.44 7.03 -10.05
N SER A 448 3.19 7.13 -8.74
CA SER A 448 2.70 6.02 -7.92
C SER A 448 1.64 6.46 -6.92
N TYR A 449 0.51 5.74 -6.90
CA TYR A 449 -0.52 5.86 -5.85
C TYR A 449 -0.12 5.13 -4.56
N SER A 450 0.85 4.24 -4.61
CA SER A 450 1.23 3.35 -3.51
C SER A 450 2.04 4.04 -2.40
N LYS A 451 2.48 5.29 -2.59
CA LYS A 451 3.37 5.97 -1.63
C LYS A 451 2.68 6.37 -0.33
N VAL A 452 1.42 6.84 -0.38
CA VAL A 452 0.66 7.30 0.79
C VAL A 452 -0.53 6.40 1.06
N SER A 453 -0.95 6.27 2.32
CA SER A 453 -2.04 5.36 2.74
C SER A 453 -3.41 5.67 2.11
N ILE A 454 -3.64 6.94 1.77
CA ILE A 454 -4.87 7.44 1.11
C ILE A 454 -4.80 7.41 -0.44
N CYS A 455 -3.75 6.82 -1.01
CA CYS A 455 -3.66 6.56 -2.44
C CYS A 455 -3.59 7.80 -3.36
N LEU A 456 -3.11 8.93 -2.85
CA LEU A 456 -2.86 10.13 -3.64
C LEU A 456 -1.48 10.07 -4.32
N PRO A 457 -1.32 10.63 -5.53
CA PRO A 457 -0.05 10.65 -6.20
C PRO A 457 0.83 11.76 -5.59
N MET A 458 1.54 11.42 -4.53
CA MET A 458 2.45 12.33 -3.81
C MET A 458 3.92 11.93 -3.98
N ASP A 459 4.23 11.13 -5.00
CA ASP A 459 5.58 10.68 -5.28
C ASP A 459 6.44 11.83 -5.85
N VAL A 460 7.51 12.18 -5.13
CA VAL A 460 8.46 13.23 -5.50
C VAL A 460 9.90 12.74 -5.54
N GLU A 461 10.12 11.42 -5.52
CA GLU A 461 11.47 10.84 -5.58
C GLU A 461 12.07 10.92 -6.99
N SER A 462 11.25 10.70 -8.02
CA SER A 462 11.67 10.78 -9.42
C SER A 462 11.31 12.14 -10.03
N LEU A 463 12.14 12.62 -10.97
CA LEU A 463 11.87 13.86 -11.69
C LEU A 463 10.54 13.79 -12.46
N VAL A 464 10.23 12.63 -13.04
CA VAL A 464 8.99 12.41 -13.81
C VAL A 464 7.77 12.46 -12.90
N SER A 465 7.82 11.77 -11.76
CA SER A 465 6.75 11.80 -10.74
C SER A 465 6.55 13.23 -10.22
N GLN A 466 7.64 13.94 -9.94
CA GLN A 466 7.59 15.33 -9.45
C GLN A 466 6.94 16.26 -10.49
N VAL A 467 7.33 16.17 -11.77
CA VAL A 467 6.74 16.99 -12.85
C VAL A 467 5.24 16.72 -12.99
N TYR A 468 4.82 15.46 -12.91
CA TYR A 468 3.39 15.08 -12.94
C TYR A 468 2.61 15.73 -11.80
N VAL A 469 3.06 15.56 -10.55
CA VAL A 469 2.39 16.11 -9.37
C VAL A 469 2.32 17.64 -9.48
N VAL A 470 3.43 18.30 -9.79
CA VAL A 470 3.47 19.77 -9.95
C VAL A 470 2.55 20.25 -11.07
N SER A 471 2.46 19.51 -12.18
CA SER A 471 1.59 19.86 -13.30
C SER A 471 0.10 19.80 -12.93
N LEU A 472 -0.34 18.75 -12.23
CA LEU A 472 -1.72 18.69 -11.72
C LEU A 472 -2.02 19.85 -10.76
N LEU A 473 -1.09 20.15 -9.87
CA LEU A 473 -1.24 21.25 -8.92
C LEU A 473 -1.32 22.62 -9.63
N LEU A 474 -0.46 22.86 -10.63
CA LEU A 474 -0.49 24.09 -11.42
C LEU A 474 -1.77 24.25 -12.22
N LEU A 475 -2.32 23.16 -12.77
CA LEU A 475 -3.60 23.19 -13.49
C LEU A 475 -4.76 23.57 -12.56
N ASN A 476 -4.77 23.02 -11.34
CA ASN A 476 -5.75 23.39 -10.33
C ASN A 476 -5.65 24.87 -9.91
N ILE A 477 -4.42 25.40 -9.77
CA ILE A 477 -4.21 26.84 -9.52
C ILE A 477 -4.68 27.69 -10.71
N LEU A 478 -4.40 27.26 -11.95
CA LEU A 478 -4.84 27.99 -13.15
C LEU A 478 -6.37 28.01 -13.26
N ALA A 479 -7.04 26.89 -12.99
CA ALA A 479 -8.48 26.81 -12.92
C ALA A 479 -9.04 27.80 -11.88
N PHE A 480 -8.45 27.82 -10.69
CA PHE A 480 -8.82 28.77 -9.63
C PHE A 480 -8.67 30.24 -10.06
N VAL A 481 -7.55 30.61 -10.71
CA VAL A 481 -7.34 31.98 -11.22
C VAL A 481 -8.37 32.34 -12.29
N CYS A 482 -8.69 31.39 -13.19
CA CYS A 482 -9.71 31.59 -14.22
C CYS A 482 -11.09 31.85 -13.61
N VAL A 483 -11.50 31.03 -12.64
CA VAL A 483 -12.72 31.16 -11.85
C VAL A 483 -12.78 32.55 -11.19
N CYS A 484 -11.72 32.96 -10.48
CA CYS A 484 -11.63 34.27 -9.85
C CYS A 484 -11.77 35.44 -10.86
N GLY A 485 -11.08 35.36 -11.99
CA GLY A 485 -11.15 36.37 -13.05
C GLY A 485 -12.54 36.50 -13.67
N CYS A 486 -13.23 35.38 -13.88
CA CYS A 486 -14.63 35.35 -14.33
C CYS A 486 -15.55 36.07 -13.34
N TYR A 487 -15.41 35.83 -12.04
CA TYR A 487 -16.23 36.48 -11.02
C TYR A 487 -15.97 37.96 -10.87
N LEU A 488 -14.69 38.36 -10.87
CA LEU A 488 -14.34 39.77 -10.84
C LEU A 488 -15.00 40.50 -12.02
N SER A 489 -14.99 39.89 -13.21
CA SER A 489 -15.63 40.43 -14.40
C SER A 489 -17.16 40.51 -14.28
N ILE A 490 -17.83 39.49 -13.72
CA ILE A 490 -19.28 39.52 -13.42
C ILE A 490 -19.60 40.67 -12.46
N TYR A 491 -18.83 40.77 -11.37
CA TYR A 491 -19.02 41.80 -10.33
C TYR A 491 -18.83 43.20 -10.90
N LEU A 492 -17.78 43.42 -11.69
CA LEU A 492 -17.52 44.71 -12.36
C LEU A 492 -18.60 45.06 -13.38
N THR A 493 -19.16 44.07 -14.08
CA THR A 493 -20.30 44.27 -15.00
C THR A 493 -21.54 44.74 -14.24
N TYR A 494 -21.76 44.20 -13.04
CA TYR A 494 -22.89 44.57 -12.20
C TYR A 494 -22.76 45.96 -11.55
N ARG A 495 -21.53 46.41 -11.29
CA ARG A 495 -21.25 47.70 -10.65
C ARG A 495 -21.40 48.91 -11.60
N LYS A 496 -21.46 48.72 -12.91
CA LYS A 496 -21.67 49.83 -13.88
C LYS A 496 -23.13 50.32 -13.83
N PRO A 497 -23.40 51.56 -13.39
CA PRO A 497 -24.75 52.09 -13.30
C PRO A 497 -25.19 52.62 -14.68
N SER A 498 -25.82 51.79 -15.50
CA SER A 498 -26.50 52.29 -16.71
C SER A 498 -27.74 51.44 -17.05
N SER A 499 -28.90 52.09 -16.86
CA SER A 499 -30.21 51.87 -17.50
C SER A 499 -30.96 50.53 -17.32
N ALA A 500 -31.62 50.39 -16.15
CA ALA A 500 -32.92 49.73 -15.83
C ALA A 500 -33.25 48.28 -16.28
N PRO A 501 -34.09 47.50 -15.55
CA PRO A 501 -34.42 47.46 -14.12
C PRO A 501 -33.97 46.11 -13.50
N ALA A 502 -32.76 46.04 -12.91
CA ALA A 502 -32.11 44.77 -12.53
C ALA A 502 -32.41 44.27 -11.09
N HIS A 503 -33.54 44.65 -10.47
CA HIS A 503 -33.87 44.21 -9.10
C HIS A 503 -34.28 42.73 -9.00
N ALA A 504 -34.70 42.08 -10.09
CA ALA A 504 -34.95 40.63 -10.12
C ALA A 504 -33.66 39.81 -10.33
N ASP A 505 -32.67 40.37 -11.05
CA ASP A 505 -31.42 39.69 -11.42
C ASP A 505 -30.32 39.80 -10.34
N THR A 506 -30.34 40.82 -9.45
CA THR A 506 -29.49 40.89 -8.24
C THR A 506 -29.53 39.59 -7.42
N ARG A 507 -30.75 39.09 -7.15
CA ARG A 507 -30.97 37.89 -6.31
C ARG A 507 -30.49 36.62 -6.99
N VAL A 508 -30.49 36.58 -8.33
CA VAL A 508 -29.97 35.45 -9.11
C VAL A 508 -28.44 35.45 -9.11
N ALA A 509 -27.82 36.62 -9.27
CA ALA A 509 -26.36 36.79 -9.18
C ALA A 509 -25.80 36.52 -7.77
N GLN A 510 -26.49 36.95 -6.71
CA GLN A 510 -26.11 36.67 -5.32
C GLN A 510 -26.20 35.17 -4.97
N ARG A 511 -27.18 34.45 -5.53
CA ARG A 511 -27.31 32.99 -5.37
C ARG A 511 -26.22 32.22 -6.11
N MET A 512 -25.77 32.72 -7.26
CA MET A 512 -24.58 32.19 -7.92
C MET A 512 -23.34 32.45 -7.06
N ALA A 513 -23.11 33.69 -6.60
CA ALA A 513 -21.96 34.03 -5.77
C ALA A 513 -21.78 33.13 -4.52
N ILE A 514 -22.87 32.65 -3.90
CA ILE A 514 -22.81 31.72 -2.75
C ILE A 514 -22.34 30.32 -3.15
N LEU A 515 -22.89 29.74 -4.23
CA LEU A 515 -22.47 28.44 -4.78
C LEU A 515 -20.95 28.43 -5.09
N ILE A 516 -20.46 29.59 -5.47
CA ILE A 516 -19.11 29.86 -5.94
C ILE A 516 -18.15 30.16 -4.78
N PHE A 517 -18.63 30.89 -3.76
CA PHE A 517 -17.88 31.13 -2.53
C PHE A 517 -17.64 29.84 -1.76
N THR A 518 -18.61 28.93 -1.73
CA THR A 518 -18.40 27.60 -1.14
C THR A 518 -17.37 26.78 -1.89
N ASP A 519 -17.34 26.85 -3.22
CA ASP A 519 -16.29 26.20 -4.01
C ASP A 519 -14.90 26.84 -3.74
N PHE A 520 -14.82 28.18 -3.65
CA PHE A 520 -13.62 28.91 -3.25
C PHE A 520 -13.08 28.45 -1.88
N VAL A 521 -13.94 28.35 -0.87
CA VAL A 521 -13.56 27.89 0.48
C VAL A 521 -13.04 26.45 0.46
N CYS A 522 -13.55 25.61 -0.44
CA CYS A 522 -13.09 24.23 -0.59
C CYS A 522 -11.76 24.13 -1.36
N MET A 523 -11.48 25.04 -2.29
CA MET A 523 -10.27 25.04 -3.12
C MET A 523 -9.04 25.70 -2.48
N VAL A 524 -9.24 26.61 -1.50
CA VAL A 524 -8.16 27.33 -0.81
C VAL A 524 -7.21 26.38 -0.04
N PRO A 525 -7.69 25.42 0.78
CA PRO A 525 -6.81 24.50 1.50
C PRO A 525 -6.00 23.62 0.54
N ILE A 526 -6.62 23.13 -0.53
CA ILE A 526 -5.98 22.29 -1.56
C ILE A 526 -4.84 23.05 -2.23
N SER A 527 -5.10 24.30 -2.64
CA SER A 527 -4.10 25.17 -3.27
C SER A 527 -2.97 25.56 -2.32
N PHE A 528 -3.28 25.76 -1.03
CA PHE A 528 -2.26 26.06 -0.01
C PHE A 528 -1.29 24.89 0.19
N PHE A 529 -1.80 23.65 0.32
CA PHE A 529 -0.94 22.47 0.45
C PHE A 529 -0.14 22.19 -0.81
N ALA A 530 -0.75 22.41 -1.98
CA ALA A 530 -0.09 22.29 -3.27
C ALA A 530 1.16 23.19 -3.36
N ILE A 531 1.03 24.45 -2.95
CA ILE A 531 2.11 25.44 -2.97
C ILE A 531 3.18 25.11 -1.92
N SER A 532 2.77 24.72 -0.70
CA SER A 532 3.71 24.32 0.36
C SER A 532 4.55 23.10 -0.04
N ALA A 533 3.95 22.11 -0.71
CA ALA A 533 4.66 20.95 -1.23
C ALA A 533 5.63 21.32 -2.37
N ALA A 534 5.20 22.18 -3.31
CA ALA A 534 6.04 22.63 -4.42
C ALA A 534 7.28 23.40 -3.96
N LEU A 535 7.17 24.18 -2.88
CA LEU A 535 8.28 24.95 -2.32
C LEU A 535 9.23 24.12 -1.44
N LYS A 536 9.00 22.80 -1.28
CA LYS A 536 9.76 21.91 -0.38
C LYS A 536 9.83 22.42 1.07
N LEU A 537 8.87 23.27 1.47
CA LEU A 537 8.72 23.81 2.81
C LEU A 537 7.45 23.19 3.41
N PRO A 538 7.52 22.00 4.03
CA PRO A 538 6.38 21.44 4.73
C PRO A 538 6.17 22.27 6.01
N LEU A 539 5.40 23.36 5.90
CA LEU A 539 5.11 24.30 6.98
C LEU A 539 4.21 23.68 8.07
N ILE A 540 3.62 22.51 7.81
CA ILE A 540 2.74 21.76 8.70
C ILE A 540 3.21 20.28 8.72
N THR A 541 3.13 19.63 9.88
CA THR A 541 3.47 18.20 10.00
C THR A 541 2.53 17.35 9.13
N VAL A 542 3.03 16.24 8.56
CA VAL A 542 2.23 15.39 7.66
C VAL A 542 1.00 14.79 8.36
N SER A 543 1.03 14.66 9.68
CA SER A 543 -0.11 14.21 10.49
C SER A 543 -1.24 15.25 10.55
N ASP A 544 -0.91 16.53 10.70
CA ASP A 544 -1.92 17.61 10.72
C ASP A 544 -2.46 17.92 9.31
N SER A 545 -1.63 17.72 8.27
CA SER A 545 -2.07 17.88 6.89
C SER A 545 -3.02 16.77 6.45
N LYS A 546 -2.94 15.54 6.98
CA LYS A 546 -3.93 14.48 6.72
C LYS A 546 -5.35 14.88 7.13
N LEU A 547 -5.50 15.50 8.31
CA LEU A 547 -6.80 15.98 8.79
C LEU A 547 -7.39 17.01 7.82
N LEU A 548 -6.56 17.98 7.41
CA LEU A 548 -6.97 19.05 6.51
C LEU A 548 -7.24 18.53 5.09
N LEU A 549 -6.44 17.60 4.58
CA LEU A 549 -6.65 17.02 3.26
C LEU A 549 -7.90 16.14 3.23
N VAL A 550 -8.07 15.21 4.17
CA VAL A 550 -9.21 14.27 4.17
C VAL A 550 -10.53 14.97 4.47
N PHE A 551 -10.51 16.08 5.21
CA PHE A 551 -11.71 16.87 5.47
C PHE A 551 -12.01 17.85 4.33
N PHE A 552 -11.08 18.73 3.96
CA PHE A 552 -11.37 19.79 2.98
C PHE A 552 -11.41 19.33 1.53
N TYR A 553 -10.61 18.33 1.15
CA TYR A 553 -10.57 17.83 -0.22
C TYR A 553 -11.94 17.29 -0.72
N PRO A 554 -12.71 16.51 0.06
CA PRO A 554 -14.04 16.06 -0.35
C PRO A 554 -15.22 16.97 0.00
N ILE A 555 -15.04 18.04 0.78
CA ILE A 555 -16.17 18.91 1.21
C ILE A 555 -16.87 19.57 0.03
N ASN A 556 -16.14 19.87 -1.05
CA ASN A 556 -16.75 20.45 -2.25
C ASN A 556 -17.85 19.52 -2.78
N SER A 557 -17.51 18.24 -2.94
CA SER A 557 -18.40 17.21 -3.47
C SER A 557 -19.62 16.94 -2.59
N CYS A 558 -19.50 17.04 -1.26
CA CYS A 558 -20.64 16.85 -0.37
C CYS A 558 -21.55 18.09 -0.28
N SER A 559 -21.01 19.29 -0.49
CA SER A 559 -21.76 20.55 -0.33
C SER A 559 -22.65 20.86 -1.54
N ASN A 560 -22.24 20.45 -2.74
CA ASN A 560 -22.93 20.72 -4.01
C ASN A 560 -24.44 20.40 -4.00
N PRO A 561 -24.91 19.21 -3.58
CA PRO A 561 -26.33 18.89 -3.50
C PRO A 561 -27.14 19.84 -2.61
N PHE A 562 -26.58 20.23 -1.46
CA PHE A 562 -27.24 21.15 -0.53
C PHE A 562 -27.35 22.54 -1.13
N LEU A 563 -26.31 23.00 -1.82
CA LEU A 563 -26.34 24.30 -2.48
C LEU A 563 -27.42 24.36 -3.56
N TYR A 564 -27.60 23.28 -4.33
CA TYR A 564 -28.72 23.17 -5.28
C TYR A 564 -30.07 23.13 -4.55
N GLY A 565 -30.20 22.32 -3.50
CA GLY A 565 -31.41 22.17 -2.70
C GLY A 565 -31.88 23.47 -2.05
N PHE A 566 -30.99 24.26 -1.45
CA PHE A 566 -31.38 25.49 -0.75
C PHE A 566 -31.52 26.67 -1.71
N PHE A 567 -30.56 26.87 -2.62
CA PHE A 567 -30.45 28.11 -3.38
C PHE A 567 -31.10 28.05 -4.78
N THR A 568 -31.39 26.85 -5.31
CA THR A 568 -31.94 26.72 -6.68
C THR A 568 -33.44 26.38 -6.65
N ARG A 569 -34.30 27.40 -6.82
CA ARG A 569 -35.77 27.24 -6.79
C ARG A 569 -36.30 26.30 -7.88
N THR A 570 -35.72 26.35 -9.07
CA THR A 570 -36.07 25.45 -10.19
C THR A 570 -35.74 23.99 -9.86
N PHE A 571 -34.63 23.74 -9.17
CA PHE A 571 -34.26 22.41 -8.71
C PHE A 571 -35.22 21.91 -7.62
N ARG A 572 -35.52 22.72 -6.60
CA ARG A 572 -36.52 22.39 -5.57
C ARG A 572 -37.88 22.03 -6.18
N ARG A 573 -38.35 22.83 -7.13
CA ARG A 573 -39.59 22.58 -7.85
C ARG A 573 -39.57 21.21 -8.52
N ASP A 574 -38.52 20.93 -9.30
CA ASP A 574 -38.40 19.67 -10.04
C ASP A 574 -38.24 18.46 -9.07
N PHE A 575 -37.55 18.63 -7.94
CA PHE A 575 -37.46 17.65 -6.86
C PHE A 575 -38.84 17.31 -6.27
N PHE A 576 -39.62 18.30 -5.84
CA PHE A 576 -40.95 18.05 -5.27
C PHE A 576 -41.91 17.46 -6.30
N LEU A 577 -41.84 17.88 -7.56
CA LEU A 577 -42.64 17.30 -8.64
C LEU A 577 -42.28 15.83 -8.90
N LEU A 578 -40.99 15.47 -8.82
CA LEU A 578 -40.54 14.09 -8.95
C LEU A 578 -40.92 13.25 -7.72
N ALA A 579 -40.70 13.77 -6.51
CA ALA A 579 -41.07 13.10 -5.26
C ALA A 579 -42.57 12.80 -5.17
N ALA A 580 -43.42 13.71 -5.67
CA ALA A 580 -44.86 13.51 -5.74
C ALA A 580 -45.27 12.37 -6.67
N ARG A 581 -44.47 12.00 -7.68
CA ARG A 581 -44.72 10.80 -8.50
C ARG A 581 -44.50 9.51 -7.73
N PHE A 582 -43.60 9.52 -6.74
CA PHE A 582 -43.37 8.40 -5.82
C PHE A 582 -44.27 8.47 -4.58
N GLY A 583 -45.25 9.37 -4.56
CA GLY A 583 -46.21 9.50 -3.46
C GLY A 583 -45.78 10.40 -2.30
N LEU A 584 -44.58 10.98 -2.33
CA LEU A 584 -44.02 11.82 -1.27
C LEU A 584 -44.26 13.32 -1.54
N PHE A 585 -44.41 14.14 -0.50
CA PHE A 585 -44.50 15.62 -0.59
C PHE A 585 -45.55 16.18 -1.58
N LYS A 586 -46.71 15.52 -1.71
CA LYS A 586 -47.78 15.91 -2.67
C LYS A 586 -48.27 17.35 -2.49
N THR A 587 -48.37 17.83 -1.25
CA THR A 587 -48.83 19.20 -0.92
C THR A 587 -47.86 20.25 -1.45
N GLN A 588 -46.55 20.05 -1.24
CA GLN A 588 -45.52 20.97 -1.71
C GLN A 588 -45.45 20.99 -3.25
N ALA A 589 -45.62 19.83 -3.89
CA ALA A 589 -45.67 19.74 -5.34
C ALA A 589 -46.88 20.45 -5.94
N GLN A 590 -48.03 20.50 -5.25
CA GLN A 590 -49.18 21.27 -5.68
C GLN A 590 -48.93 22.78 -5.63
N ILE A 591 -48.32 23.30 -4.56
CA ILE A 591 -47.93 24.72 -4.45
C ILE A 591 -47.06 25.13 -5.64
N TYR A 592 -46.08 24.30 -5.99
CA TYR A 592 -45.21 24.56 -7.13
C TYR A 592 -45.91 24.46 -8.49
N ARG A 593 -46.97 23.65 -8.64
CA ARG A 593 -47.79 23.61 -9.86
C ARG A 593 -48.64 24.88 -9.99
N THR A 594 -49.28 25.33 -8.92
CA THR A 594 -50.16 26.50 -8.93
C THR A 594 -49.41 27.81 -9.18
N GLU A 595 -48.18 27.96 -8.68
CA GLU A 595 -47.29 29.08 -9.01
C GLU A 595 -46.91 29.14 -10.50
N THR A 596 -46.90 28.00 -11.21
CA THR A 596 -46.54 27.96 -12.64
C THR A 596 -47.71 28.39 -13.53
N SER A 597 -48.93 28.02 -13.14
CA SER A 597 -50.17 28.42 -13.83
C SER A 597 -50.48 29.91 -13.68
N SER A 598 -50.13 30.55 -12.56
CA SER A 598 -50.36 32.00 -12.38
C SER A 598 -49.45 32.89 -13.24
N CYS A 599 -48.36 32.33 -13.80
CA CYS A 599 -47.43 33.06 -14.68
C CYS A 599 -47.74 32.89 -16.18
N GLN A 600 -48.75 32.08 -16.55
CA GLN A 600 -49.13 31.78 -17.94
C GLN A 600 -50.48 32.40 -18.39
N GLN A 601 -51.13 33.23 -17.58
CA GLN A 601 -52.30 34.00 -18.03
C GLN A 601 -51.91 35.46 -18.35
N PRO A 602 -51.75 35.83 -19.64
CA PRO A 602 -52.00 37.19 -20.08
C PRO A 602 -53.51 37.33 -20.31
N THR A 603 -54.29 37.55 -19.26
CA THR A 603 -55.69 37.95 -19.43
C THR A 603 -55.74 39.43 -19.78
N TRP A 604 -55.76 39.72 -21.08
CA TRP A 604 -56.41 40.90 -21.60
C TRP A 604 -57.87 40.87 -21.18
N THR A 605 -58.23 41.64 -20.15
CA THR A 605 -59.62 42.05 -19.90
C THR A 605 -59.63 43.54 -19.63
N SER A 606 -60.23 44.27 -20.55
CA SER A 606 -60.60 45.69 -20.46
C SER A 606 -61.43 45.96 -19.19
N PRO A 607 -61.34 47.15 -18.57
CA PRO A 607 -61.84 47.38 -17.22
C PRO A 607 -63.35 47.62 -17.25
N LYS A 608 -64.11 46.78 -16.55
CA LYS A 608 -65.40 47.15 -15.95
C LYS A 608 -65.77 46.15 -14.86
N SER A 609 -66.18 46.71 -13.71
CA SER A 609 -66.69 46.05 -12.50
C SER A 609 -65.65 45.58 -11.47
N SER A 610 -65.15 46.56 -10.72
CA SER A 610 -64.70 46.39 -9.35
C SER A 610 -65.92 46.30 -8.40
N ARG A 611 -66.29 45.08 -8.02
CA ARG A 611 -66.95 44.73 -6.75
C ARG A 611 -67.19 43.22 -6.73
N VAL A 612 -67.12 42.61 -5.54
CA VAL A 612 -67.31 41.17 -5.25
C VAL A 612 -66.02 40.34 -5.23
N MET A 613 -65.07 40.68 -4.34
CA MET A 613 -64.26 39.65 -3.65
C MET A 613 -63.58 40.17 -2.37
N TYR A 614 -64.31 40.94 -1.56
CA TYR A 614 -63.91 41.34 -0.21
C TYR A 614 -64.87 40.80 0.88
N SER A 615 -65.70 39.80 0.56
CA SER A 615 -66.79 39.34 1.43
C SER A 615 -66.65 37.91 1.96
N LEU A 616 -65.52 37.24 1.78
CA LEU A 616 -65.34 35.83 2.20
C LEU A 616 -64.28 35.61 3.31
N ALA A 617 -63.73 36.69 3.88
CA ALA A 617 -62.81 36.62 5.01
C ALA A 617 -63.43 37.00 6.37
N ASN A 618 -64.73 37.37 6.42
CA ASN A 618 -65.40 37.81 7.65
C ASN A 618 -66.63 36.98 8.06
N THR A 619 -66.84 35.78 7.49
CA THR A 619 -67.99 34.91 7.83
C THR A 619 -67.60 33.54 8.42
N LEU A 620 -66.38 33.40 8.97
CA LEU A 620 -65.94 32.19 9.67
C LEU A 620 -65.43 32.44 11.10
N ILE A 621 -65.80 33.57 11.71
CA ILE A 621 -65.60 33.85 13.14
C ILE A 621 -66.90 34.44 13.68
N LEU A 622 -67.94 33.62 13.83
CA LEU A 622 -69.16 33.82 14.64
C LEU A 622 -70.23 32.85 14.14
N ASP A 623 -70.15 31.59 14.53
CA ASP A 623 -71.26 30.84 15.13
C ASP A 623 -70.87 29.37 15.33
N GLY A 624 -71.22 28.79 16.48
CA GLY A 624 -71.06 27.35 16.72
C GLY A 624 -70.39 26.98 18.03
N LYS A 625 -70.77 27.60 19.15
CA LYS A 625 -70.63 27.01 20.49
C LYS A 625 -71.81 27.39 21.39
N GLN A 626 -72.92 26.67 21.26
CA GLN A 626 -73.83 26.29 22.35
C GLN A 626 -74.97 25.43 21.78
N GLU A 627 -75.04 24.16 22.18
CA GLU A 627 -76.19 23.60 22.91
C GLU A 627 -75.94 22.14 23.34
N PHE A 628 -76.37 21.88 24.58
CA PHE A 628 -76.34 20.68 25.44
C PHE A 628 -75.04 20.28 26.14
#